data_AF-A0A7W6JBY5-F1
#
_entry.id   AF-A0A7W6JBY5-F1
#
_cell.length_a   1.000
_cell.length_b   1.000
_cell.length_c   1.000
_cell.angle_alpha   90.00
_cell.angle_beta   90.00
_cell.angle_gamma   90.00
#
_symmetry.space_group_name_H-M   'P 1'
#
loop_
_entity.id
_entity.type
_entity.pdbx_description
1 polymer ?
#
loop_
_entity_poly.entity_id
_entity_poly.type
_entity_poly.pdbx_seq_one_letter_code
_entity_poly.pdbx_strand_id
1 'polypeptide(L)'
;MASRSLRLLRNLLIAALIAAASTWGLAAFWRAIGGGDLPLHGWIALLIGTLGTVGLAWALMALAFKSEREGWDDRVDNTLDPGRDDSDRN
;
A
#
# COMPACT_ATOMS: atom_id res chain seq x y z
N MET A 1 -25.92 -14.79 2.43
CA MET A 1 -24.46 -14.86 2.17
C MET A 1 -24.09 -14.48 0.74
N ALA A 2 -24.86 -14.85 -0.29
CA ALA A 2 -24.60 -14.53 -1.70
C ALA A 2 -24.39 -13.02 -2.02
N SER A 3 -25.02 -12.12 -1.28
CA SER A 3 -24.89 -10.66 -1.50
C SER A 3 -23.52 -10.08 -1.13
N ARG A 4 -22.80 -10.64 -0.15
CA ARG A 4 -21.46 -10.17 0.23
C ARG A 4 -20.42 -10.61 -0.79
N SER A 5 -20.46 -11.88 -1.21
CA SER A 5 -19.57 -12.42 -2.23
C SER A 5 -19.79 -11.76 -3.60
N LEU A 6 -21.05 -11.47 -3.97
CA LEU A 6 -21.37 -10.75 -5.20
C LEU A 6 -20.83 -9.31 -5.19
N ARG A 7 -20.92 -8.62 -4.05
CA ARG A 7 -20.33 -7.28 -3.88
C ARG A 7 -18.81 -7.31 -3.98
N LEU A 8 -18.16 -8.30 -3.35
CA LEU A 8 -16.71 -8.48 -3.45
C LEU A 8 -16.27 -8.79 -4.89
N LEU A 9 -16.94 -9.73 -5.56
CA LEU A 9 -16.66 -10.07 -6.95
C LEU A 9 -16.82 -8.85 -7.88
N ARG A 10 -17.92 -8.10 -7.72
CA ARG A 10 -18.15 -6.87 -8.46
C ARG A 10 -17.04 -5.84 -8.20
N ASN A 11 -16.67 -5.63 -6.95
CA ASN A 11 -15.62 -4.67 -6.61
C ASN A 11 -14.26 -5.10 -7.17
N LEU A 12 -13.94 -6.40 -7.13
CA LEU A 12 -12.73 -6.95 -7.75
C LEU A 12 -12.74 -6.78 -9.27
N LEU A 13 -13.89 -7.00 -9.91
CA LEU A 13 -14.06 -6.80 -11.35
C LEU A 13 -13.86 -5.33 -11.72
N ILE A 14 -14.46 -4.40 -10.97
CA ILE A 14 -14.27 -2.96 -11.17
C ILE A 14 -12.79 -2.58 -10.96
N ALA A 15 -12.15 -3.07 -9.89
CA ALA A 15 -10.74 -2.81 -9.62
C ALA A 15 -9.84 -3.34 -10.75
N ALA A 16 -10.12 -4.54 -11.25
CA ALA A 16 -9.41 -5.13 -12.38
C ALA A 16 -9.62 -4.33 -13.67
N LEU A 17 -10.84 -3.86 -13.95
CA LEU A 17 -11.13 -2.99 -15.09
C LEU A 17 -10.36 -1.67 -15.01
N ILE A 18 -10.36 -1.02 -13.84
CA ILE A 18 -9.62 0.23 -13.61
C ILE A 18 -8.11 -0.03 -13.78
N ALA A 19 -7.58 -1.10 -13.20
CA ALA A 19 -6.16 -1.45 -13.34
C ALA A 19 -5.78 -1.70 -14.80
N ALA A 20 -6.61 -2.43 -15.56
CA ALA A 20 -6.40 -2.68 -16.98
C ALA A 20 -6.45 -1.39 -17.80
N ALA A 21 -7.45 -0.54 -17.57
CA ALA A 21 -7.59 0.73 -18.27
C ALA A 21 -6.42 1.68 -17.99
N SER A 22 -6.00 1.79 -16.72
CA SER A 22 -4.83 2.58 -16.33
C SER A 22 -3.54 2.06 -16.95
N THR A 23 -3.34 0.74 -16.93
CA THR A 23 -2.14 0.10 -17.53
C THR A 23 -2.09 0.33 -19.03
N TRP A 24 -3.23 0.16 -19.72
CA TRP A 24 -3.33 0.43 -21.14
C TRP A 24 -3.10 1.90 -21.46
N GLY A 25 -3.68 2.82 -20.69
CA GLY A 25 -3.48 4.27 -20.84
C GLY A 25 -2.02 4.67 -20.68
N LEU A 26 -1.32 4.14 -19.66
CA LEU A 26 0.11 4.36 -19.47
C LEU A 26 0.93 3.83 -20.65
N ALA A 27 0.61 2.63 -21.14
CA ALA A 27 1.30 2.02 -22.27
C ALA A 27 1.05 2.77 -23.59
N ALA A 28 -0.15 3.32 -23.79
CA ALA A 28 -0.47 4.15 -24.95
C ALA A 28 0.27 5.49 -24.88
N PHE A 29 0.27 6.13 -23.70
CA PHE A 29 1.02 7.37 -23.48
C PHE A 29 2.53 7.18 -23.68
N TRP A 30 3.10 6.09 -23.15
CA TRP A 30 4.50 5.72 -23.33
C TRP A 30 4.88 5.63 -24.81
N ARG A 31 4.05 4.96 -25.61
CA ARG A 31 4.26 4.88 -27.07
C ARG A 31 4.12 6.24 -27.76
N ALA A 32 3.16 7.07 -27.32
CA ALA A 32 2.92 8.38 -27.91
C ALA A 32 4.11 9.35 -27.73
N ILE A 33 4.86 9.23 -26.62
CA ILE A 33 6.08 10.03 -26.37
C ILE A 33 7.35 9.44 -27.00
N GLY A 34 7.21 8.43 -27.86
CA GLY A 34 8.34 7.75 -28.51
C GLY A 34 9.04 6.71 -27.64
N GLY A 35 8.39 6.24 -26.57
CA GLY A 35 8.92 5.18 -25.71
C GLY A 35 9.06 3.86 -26.47
N GLY A 36 10.29 3.37 -26.57
CA GLY A 36 10.61 2.07 -27.15
C GLY A 36 10.27 0.90 -26.22
N ASP A 37 10.46 -0.32 -26.72
CA ASP A 37 10.24 -1.54 -25.95
C ASP A 37 11.16 -1.60 -24.72
N LEU A 38 10.58 -2.03 -23.60
CA LEU A 38 11.33 -2.23 -22.36
C LEU A 38 12.31 -3.41 -22.54
N PRO A 39 13.63 -3.19 -22.35
CA PRO A 39 14.59 -4.27 -22.38
C PRO A 39 14.35 -5.25 -21.22
N LEU A 40 14.88 -6.47 -21.33
CA LEU A 40 14.70 -7.52 -20.32
C LEU A 40 15.05 -7.04 -18.90
N HIS A 41 16.13 -6.28 -18.73
CA HIS A 41 16.51 -5.74 -17.43
C HIS A 41 15.50 -4.73 -16.89
N GLY A 42 14.81 -3.98 -17.76
CA GLY A 42 13.74 -3.06 -17.37
C GLY A 42 12.55 -3.81 -16.79
N TRP A 43 12.17 -4.94 -17.39
CA TRP A 43 11.13 -5.82 -16.86
C TRP A 43 11.51 -6.44 -15.52
N ILE A 44 12.75 -6.91 -15.38
CA ILE A 44 13.25 -7.45 -14.11
C ILE A 44 13.26 -6.38 -13.03
N ALA A 45 13.76 -5.18 -13.33
CA ALA A 45 13.78 -4.06 -12.39
C ALA A 45 12.36 -3.64 -11.97
N LEU A 46 11.42 -3.60 -12.90
CA LEU A 46 10.02 -3.28 -12.61
C LEU A 46 9.37 -4.34 -11.72
N LEU A 47 9.63 -5.62 -11.97
CA LEU A 47 9.14 -6.73 -11.15
C LEU A 47 9.72 -6.66 -9.73
N ILE A 48 11.04 -6.53 -9.60
CA ILE A 48 11.72 -6.45 -8.30
C ILE A 48 11.27 -5.20 -7.54
N GLY A 49 11.17 -4.06 -8.20
CA GLY A 49 10.68 -2.82 -7.60
C GLY A 49 9.26 -2.96 -7.08
N THR A 50 8.37 -3.56 -7.87
CA THR A 50 6.96 -3.77 -7.47
C THR A 50 6.83 -4.76 -6.31
N LEU A 51 7.52 -5.90 -6.37
CA LEU A 51 7.51 -6.88 -5.29
C LEU A 51 8.19 -6.34 -4.03
N GLY A 52 9.26 -5.58 -4.19
CA GLY A 52 9.97 -4.91 -3.11
C GLY A 52 9.11 -3.91 -2.37
N THR A 53 8.33 -3.08 -3.07
CA THR A 53 7.43 -2.11 -2.42
C THR A 53 6.25 -2.79 -1.73
N VAL A 54 5.65 -3.81 -2.35
CA VAL A 54 4.57 -4.60 -1.71
C VAL A 54 5.10 -5.31 -0.46
N GLY A 55 6.26 -5.96 -0.56
CA GLY A 55 6.90 -6.63 0.57
C GLY A 55 7.28 -5.67 1.68
N LEU A 56 7.80 -4.49 1.34
CA LEU A 56 8.10 -3.44 2.30
C LEU A 56 6.85 -2.94 3.00
N ALA A 57 5.77 -2.64 2.27
CA ALA A 57 4.51 -2.20 2.84
C ALA A 57 3.92 -3.26 3.78
N TRP A 58 3.97 -4.54 3.39
CA TRP A 58 3.56 -5.64 4.25
C TRP A 58 4.42 -5.71 5.52
N ALA A 59 5.74 -5.65 5.39
CA ALA A 59 6.66 -5.71 6.52
C ALA A 59 6.42 -4.56 7.51
N LEU A 60 6.22 -3.34 7.01
CA LEU A 60 5.88 -2.18 7.82
C LEU A 60 4.54 -2.39 8.55
N MET A 61 3.52 -2.89 7.86
CA MET A 61 2.23 -3.19 8.47
C MET A 61 2.34 -4.29 9.54
N ALA A 62 3.13 -5.33 9.30
CA ALA A 62 3.40 -6.38 10.27
C ALA A 62 4.15 -5.87 11.50
N LEU A 63 5.13 -4.97 11.31
CA LEU A 63 5.83 -4.29 12.39
C LEU A 63 4.88 -3.42 13.22
N ALA A 64 3.98 -2.68 12.58
CA ALA A 64 2.98 -1.87 13.29
C ALA A 64 2.10 -2.72 14.20
N PHE A 65 1.57 -3.85 13.71
CA PHE A 65 0.79 -4.79 14.54
C PHE A 65 1.63 -5.43 15.65
N LYS A 66 2.92 -5.69 15.40
CA LYS A 66 3.82 -6.21 16.44
C LYS A 66 4.06 -5.17 17.54
N SER A 67 4.26 -3.91 17.16
CA SER A 67 4.49 -2.79 18.10
C SER A 67 3.32 -2.65 19.07
N GLU A 68 2.10 -2.69 18.54
CA GLU A 68 0.86 -2.63 19.30
C GLU A 68 0.73 -3.82 20.27
N ARG A 69 0.97 -5.05 19.79
CA ARG A 69 0.88 -6.25 20.65
C ARG A 69 1.89 -6.29 21.78
N GLU A 70 3.10 -5.80 21.54
CA GLU A 70 4.18 -5.80 22.53
C GLU A 70 4.13 -4.54 23.43
N GLY A 71 3.18 -3.63 23.21
CA GLY A 71 3.01 -2.40 23.99
C GLY A 71 4.22 -1.49 23.90
N TRP A 72 4.93 -1.47 22.77
CA TRP A 72 6.03 -0.51 22.54
C TRP A 72 5.48 0.89 22.35
N ASP A 73 4.31 1.01 21.70
CA ASP A 73 3.63 2.29 21.50
C ASP A 73 3.10 2.88 22.82
N ASP A 74 2.70 2.03 23.78
CA ASP A 74 2.21 2.46 25.11
C ASP A 74 3.33 2.98 26.03
N ARG A 75 4.58 2.65 25.73
CA ARG A 75 5.76 3.04 26.52
C ARG A 75 6.40 4.35 26.05
N VAL A 76 5.81 5.03 25.07
CA VAL A 76 6.30 6.32 24.56
C VAL A 76 6.10 7.40 25.62
N ASP A 77 7.17 8.15 25.90
CA ASP A 77 7.14 9.29 26.83
C ASP A 77 6.36 10.46 26.20
N ASN A 78 5.12 10.65 26.66
CA ASN A 78 4.21 11.70 26.19
C ASN A 78 4.31 12.98 27.04
N THR A 79 5.39 13.19 27.80
CA THR A 79 5.58 14.38 28.64
C THR A 79 5.60 15.70 27.85
N LEU A 80 5.86 15.64 26.54
CA LEU A 80 5.88 16.81 25.65
C LEU A 80 4.59 16.99 24.83
N ASP A 81 3.53 16.20 25.07
CA ASP A 81 2.26 16.33 24.36
C ASP A 81 1.48 17.58 24.82
N PRO A 82 1.31 18.62 23.96
CA PRO A 82 0.66 19.88 24.34
C PRO A 82 -0.86 19.76 24.53
N GLY A 83 -1.46 18.60 24.24
CA GLY A 83 -2.88 18.30 24.47
C GLY A 83 -3.15 17.42 25.69
N ARG A 84 -2.13 17.10 26.50
CA ARG A 84 -2.27 16.25 27.68
C ARG A 84 -2.84 17.06 28.85
N ASP A 85 -3.99 16.63 29.36
CA ASP A 85 -4.64 17.25 30.52
C ASP A 85 -3.77 17.04 31.78
N ASP A 86 -3.44 18.11 32.50
CA ASP A 86 -2.63 18.09 33.73
C ASP A 86 -3.31 17.34 34.92
N SER A 87 -4.50 16.76 34.72
CA SER A 87 -5.29 16.08 35.76
C SER A 87 -4.73 14.72 36.19
N ASP A 88 -3.76 14.15 35.45
CA ASP A 88 -3.18 12.84 35.74
C ASP A 88 -1.98 12.87 36.71
N ARG A 89 -1.60 14.06 37.20
CA ARG A 89 -0.46 14.26 38.11
C ARG A 89 -0.96 14.25 39.57
N ASN A 90 -1.32 13.07 40.09
CA ASN A 90 -1.54 12.87 41.53
C ASN A 90 -0.81 11.64 42.04
#